data_AF-A0A660PYK4-F1
#
_entry.id   AF-A0A660PYK4-F1
#
_cell.length_a   1.000
_cell.length_b   1.000
_cell.length_c   1.000
_cell.angle_alpha   90.00
_cell.angle_beta   90.00
_cell.angle_gamma   90.00
#
_symmetry.space_group_name_H-M   'P 1'
#
loop_
_entity.id
_entity.type
_entity.pdbx_description
1 polymer ?
#
loop_
_entity_poly.entity_id
_entity_poly.type
_entity_poly.pdbx_seq_one_letter_code
_entity_poly.pdbx_strand_id
1 'polypeptide(L)' 'MTFQIQRGPIKENGINGCQVDTMIATAKKIIEGFNKKIPCRENSITITKLDEALLWLRNRKAERESRGVEGRNLE' A
#
# COMPACT_ATOMS: atom_id res chain seq x y z
N MET A 1 8.80 4.86 -14.69
CA MET A 1 8.39 3.72 -13.84
C MET A 1 6.93 3.46 -14.12
N THR A 2 6.58 2.26 -14.59
CA THR A 2 5.18 1.90 -14.86
C THR A 2 4.77 0.81 -13.89
N PHE A 3 3.66 1.02 -13.17
CA PHE A 3 3.10 0.01 -12.28
C PHE A 3 1.99 -0.75 -13.00
N GLN A 4 2.12 -2.07 -13.08
CA GLN A 4 1.00 -2.93 -13.40
C GLN A 4 0.31 -3.31 -12.09
N ILE A 5 -0.96 -2.94 -11.94
CA ILE A 5 -1.74 -3.21 -10.73
C ILE A 5 -2.23 -4.66 -10.76
N GLN A 6 -2.18 -5.33 -9.60
CA GLN A 6 -2.76 -6.66 -9.41
C GLN A 6 -4.25 -6.66 -9.75
N ARG A 7 -4.64 -7.53 -10.69
CA ARG A 7 -6.03 -7.75 -11.10
C ARG A 7 -6.58 -8.98 -10.39
N GLY A 8 -7.46 -8.72 -9.43
CA GLY A 8 -8.13 -9.74 -8.64
C GLY A 8 -7.27 -10.34 -7.51
N PRO A 9 -7.87 -11.16 -6.63
CA PRO A 9 -7.17 -11.76 -5.51
C PRO A 9 -6.06 -12.72 -5.94
N ILE A 10 -4.92 -12.70 -5.23
CA ILE A 10 -3.72 -13.45 -5.61
C ILE A 10 -3.94 -14.98 -5.56
N LYS A 11 -4.73 -15.51 -4.60
CA LYS A 11 -4.95 -16.96 -4.52
C LYS A 11 -5.84 -17.49 -5.65
N GLU A 12 -6.55 -16.61 -6.35
CA GLU A 12 -7.41 -16.98 -7.48
C GLU A 12 -6.73 -16.71 -8.83
N ASN A 13 -6.00 -15.61 -8.95
CA ASN A 13 -5.48 -15.11 -10.23
C ASN A 13 -3.95 -15.22 -10.35
N GLY A 14 -3.27 -15.69 -9.30
CA GLY A 14 -1.82 -15.62 -9.19
C GLY A 14 -1.32 -14.18 -9.06
N ILE A 15 0.00 -14.02 -9.11
CA ILE A 15 0.65 -12.70 -9.09
C ILE A 15 0.68 -12.18 -10.53
N ASN A 16 -0.08 -11.13 -10.82
CA ASN A 16 -0.19 -10.52 -12.15
C ASN A 16 0.02 -8.99 -12.14
N GLY A 17 0.43 -8.45 -10.99
CA GLY A 17 0.77 -7.05 -10.79
C GLY A 17 1.21 -6.80 -9.35
N CYS A 18 1.50 -5.53 -9.05
CA CYS A 18 1.81 -5.09 -7.69
C CYS A 18 0.53 -4.80 -6.91
N GLN A 19 0.60 -4.99 -5.59
CA GLN A 19 -0.47 -4.61 -4.69
C GLN A 19 -0.44 -3.08 -4.46
N VAL A 20 -1.60 -2.51 -4.11
CA VAL A 20 -1.77 -1.06 -3.92
C VAL A 20 -0.88 -0.51 -2.80
N ASP A 21 -0.64 -1.31 -1.77
CA ASP A 21 0.28 -0.98 -0.67
C ASP A 21 1.71 -0.73 -1.16
N THR A 22 2.17 -1.45 -2.20
CA THR A 22 3.49 -1.29 -2.81
C THR A 22 3.60 0.08 -3.49
N MET A 23 2.53 0.53 -4.15
CA MET A 23 2.48 1.85 -4.77
C MET A 23 2.53 2.96 -3.71
N ILE A 24 1.77 2.81 -2.62
CA ILE A 24 1.75 3.77 -1.52
C ILE A 24 3.10 3.83 -0.81
N ALA A 25 3.73 2.69 -0.55
CA ALA A 25 5.06 2.63 0.04
C ALA A 25 6.12 3.28 -0.86
N THR A 26 6.01 3.10 -2.17
CA THR A 26 6.91 3.77 -3.13
C THR A 26 6.71 5.27 -3.14
N ALA A 27 5.45 5.75 -3.17
CA ALA A 27 5.13 7.16 -3.08
C ALA A 27 5.68 7.76 -1.78
N LYS A 28 5.50 7.09 -0.64
CA LYS A 28 6.05 7.50 0.65
C LYS A 28 7.56 7.69 0.58
N LYS A 29 8.29 6.70 0.05
CA LYS A 29 9.76 6.75 -0.07
C LYS A 29 10.25 7.91 -0.94
N ILE A 30 9.50 8.27 -1.97
CA ILE A 30 9.78 9.44 -2.81
C ILE A 30 9.62 10.74 -2.00
N ILE A 31 8.51 10.90 -1.28
CA ILE A 31 8.26 12.09 -0.46
C ILE A 31 9.24 12.19 0.71
N GLU A 32 9.62 11.08 1.36
CA GLU A 32 10.70 11.05 2.37
C GLU A 32 12.02 11.58 1.78
N GLY A 33 12.34 11.19 0.55
CA GLY A 33 13.49 11.69 -0.18
C GLY A 33 13.43 13.20 -0.43
N PHE A 34 12.25 13.73 -0.76
CA PHE A 34 12.04 15.17 -0.90
C PHE A 34 12.15 15.89 0.43
N ASN A 35 11.49 15.39 1.48
CA ASN A 35 11.50 16.00 2.81
C ASN A 35 12.91 16.00 3.44
N LYS A 36 13.75 15.00 3.13
CA LYS A 36 15.15 14.97 3.58
C LYS A 36 16.00 16.05 2.90
N LYS A 37 15.70 16.39 1.64
CA LYS A 37 16.45 17.39 0.86
C LYS A 37 15.93 18.80 1.11
N ILE A 38 14.61 18.97 1.16
CA ILE A 38 13.89 20.23 1.32
C ILE A 38 12.75 19.97 2.31
N PRO A 39 13.01 20.10 3.62
CA PRO A 39 12.01 19.86 4.65
C PRO A 39 10.86 20.88 4.56
N CYS A 40 9.62 20.40 4.56
CA CYS A 40 8.44 21.26 4.70
C CYS A 40 7.30 20.57 5.45
N ARG A 41 6.34 21.38 5.90
CA ARG A 41 5.18 20.91 6.67
C ARG A 41 4.30 19.98 5.82
N GLU A 42 4.07 20.34 4.56
CA GLU A 42 3.24 19.59 3.62
C GLU A 42 3.81 18.19 3.38
N ASN A 43 5.11 18.09 3.09
CA ASN A 43 5.78 16.80 2.92
C ASN A 43 5.67 15.92 4.18
N SER A 44 5.87 16.51 5.36
CA SER A 44 5.76 15.79 6.63
C SER A 44 4.33 15.27 6.88
N ILE A 45 3.31 16.09 6.58
CA ILE A 45 1.89 15.68 6.67
C ILE A 45 1.59 14.57 5.66
N THR A 46 2.07 14.69 4.42
CA THR A 46 1.89 13.67 3.39
C THR A 46 2.50 12.33 3.81
N ILE A 47 3.71 12.32 4.36
CA ILE A 47 4.35 11.09 4.87
C ILE A 47 3.47 10.44 5.94
N THR A 48 3.00 11.21 6.93
CA THR A 48 2.10 10.71 7.99
C THR A 48 0.83 10.08 7.41
N LYS A 49 0.23 10.70 6.39
CA LYS A 49 -1.01 10.20 5.77
C LYS A 49 -0.78 8.96 4.91
N LEU A 50 0.38 8.83 4.28
CA LEU A 50 0.77 7.61 3.57
C LEU A 50 1.03 6.46 4.57
N ASP A 51 1.62 6.74 5.72
CA ASP A 51 1.77 5.76 6.80
C ASP A 51 0.42 5.29 7.37
N GLU A 52 -0.52 6.21 7.56
CA GLU A 52 -1.88 5.89 7.99
C GLU A 52 -2.61 5.02 6.96
N ALA A 53 -2.48 5.33 5.66
CA ALA A 53 -3.03 4.49 4.60
C ALA A 53 -2.45 3.07 4.62
N LEU A 54 -1.13 2.92 4.79
CA LEU A 54 -0.47 1.61 4.91
C LEU A 54 -0.93 0.85 6.16
N LEU A 55 -1.13 1.54 7.29
CA LEU A 55 -1.66 0.95 8.51
C LEU A 55 -3.04 0.32 8.26
N TRP A 56 -3.97 1.06 7.65
CA TRP A 56 -5.32 0.56 7.38
C TRP A 56 -5.35 -0.61 6.39
N LEU A 57 -4.46 -0.59 5.38
CA LEU A 57 -4.32 -1.72 4.46
C LEU A 57 -3.81 -2.98 5.17
N ARG A 58 -2.84 -2.85 6.08
CA ARG A 58 -2.35 -3.97 6.90
C ARG A 58 -3.43 -4.49 7.85
N ASN A 59 -4.18 -3.59 8.49
CA ASN A 59 -5.27 -3.96 9.39
C ASN A 59 -6.34 -4.77 8.64
N ARG A 60 -6.77 -4.29 7.46
CA ARG A 60 -7.72 -5.03 6.61
C ARG A 60 -7.16 -6.40 6.19
N LYS A 61 -5.87 -6.48 5.84
CA LYS A 61 -5.24 -7.76 5.50
C LYS A 61 -5.29 -8.73 6.69
N ALA A 62 -4.90 -8.27 7.88
CA ALA A 62 -4.92 -9.08 9.11
C ALA A 62 -6.33 -9.56 9.46
N GLU A 63 -7.35 -8.70 9.32
CA GLU A 63 -8.75 -9.09 9.53
C GLU A 63 -9.16 -10.21 8.55
N ARG A 64 -8.82 -10.08 7.27
CA ARG A 64 -9.11 -11.11 6.27
C ARG A 64 -8.35 -12.41 6.50
N GLU A 65 -7.13 -12.32 7.00
CA GLU A 65 -6.34 -13.49 7.42
C GLU A 65 -7.00 -14.19 8.60
N SER A 66 -7.46 -13.45 9.62
CA SER A 66 -8.15 -14.00 10.79
C SER A 66 -9.45 -14.73 10.42
N ARG A 67 -10.11 -14.28 9.35
CA ARG A 67 -11.32 -14.89 8.79
C ARG A 67 -11.03 -16.03 7.79
N GLY A 68 -9.76 -16.26 7.43
CA GLY A 68 -9.37 -17.27 6.45
C GLY A 68 -9.74 -16.94 4.99
N VAL A 69 -10.12 -15.68 4.70
CA VAL A 69 -10.59 -15.22 3.37
C VAL A 69 -9.56 -14.36 2.62
N GLU A 70 -8.39 -14.11 3.21
CA GLU A 70 -7.31 -13.38 2.55
C GLU A 70 -6.98 -13.99 1.18
N GLY A 71 -6.78 -13.13 0.18
CA GLY A 71 -6.39 -13.57 -1.16
C GLY A 71 -7.51 -14.22 -1.99
N ARG A 72 -8.77 -14.18 -1.53
CA ARG A 72 -9.97 -14.64 -2.26
C ARG A 72 -11.01 -13.51 -2.39
N ASN A 73 -12.00 -13.65 -3.27
CA ASN A 73 -13.15 -12.75 -3.42
C ASN A 73 -14.29 -13.06 -2.43
N LEU A 74 -13.95 -13.69 -1.30
CA LEU A 74 -14.88 -13.92 -0.20
C LEU A 74 -14.84 -12.70 0.72
N GLU A 75 -16.00 -12.19 1.11
CA GLU A 75 -16.07 -11.17 2.15
C GLU A 75 -15.70 -11.76 3.49
#